data_AF-A0A8J5R8Y7-F1
#
_entry.id   AF-A0A8J5R8Y7-F1
#
_cell.length_a   1.000
_cell.length_b   1.000
_cell.length_c   1.000
_cell.angle_alpha   90.00
_cell.angle_beta   90.00
_cell.angle_gamma   90.00
#
_symmetry.space_group_name_H-M   'P 1'
#
loop_
_entity.id
_entity.type
_entity.pdbx_description
1 polymer ?
#
loop_
_entity_poly.entity_id
_entity_poly.type
_entity_poly.pdbx_seq_one_letter_code
_entity_poly.pdbx_strand_id
1 'polypeptide(L)'
;MVGRYKSPDEHPFFPEQLLQPVLPPVHYKNVLHRAAASININKLIWDVYFDDLLPRLVREGSDGHCGSSACCDTTILQALSKRIHYGKFVAEAKFRESPDKYSAAIEAQDKDKLMEMLTYKEVEENVKRRVRFKALTFGRVVGTDASPLADPPLKMKPDLVVELYDKWLVPLTKEVEVHYLLRRLDN
;
A
#
# COMPACT_ATOMS: atom_id res chain seq x y z
N MET A 1 -3.09 -12.49 20.96
CA MET A 1 -2.72 -12.33 19.53
C MET A 1 -1.34 -12.94 19.27
N VAL A 2 -1.07 -13.43 18.05
CA VAL A 2 0.19 -14.11 17.67
C VAL A 2 1.34 -13.15 17.29
N GLY A 3 1.32 -11.90 17.77
CA GLY A 3 2.43 -10.96 17.60
C GLY A 3 2.56 -10.26 16.23
N ARG A 4 1.55 -10.35 15.34
CA ARG A 4 1.58 -9.75 13.97
C ARG A 4 2.13 -8.32 13.92
N TYR A 5 1.59 -7.41 14.74
CA TYR A 5 1.97 -5.98 14.74
C TYR A 5 3.28 -5.68 15.49
N LYS A 6 4.05 -6.72 15.87
CA LYS A 6 5.46 -6.57 16.24
C LYS A 6 6.37 -6.55 15.01
N SER A 7 5.87 -7.00 13.85
CA SER A 7 6.58 -6.91 12.58
C SER A 7 6.65 -5.45 12.09
N PRO A 8 7.80 -4.97 11.57
CA PRO A 8 7.98 -3.58 11.18
C PRO A 8 7.14 -3.15 9.96
N ASP A 9 6.65 -4.10 9.18
CA ASP A 9 5.84 -3.92 7.97
C ASP A 9 4.33 -4.10 8.18
N GLU A 10 3.89 -4.40 9.41
CA GLU A 10 2.47 -4.58 9.74
C GLU A 10 1.97 -3.43 10.63
N HIS A 11 0.92 -2.73 10.18
CA HIS A 11 0.36 -1.57 10.87
C HIS A 11 -1.11 -1.82 11.24
N PRO A 12 -1.50 -1.69 12.53
CA PRO A 12 -2.88 -1.88 12.96
C PRO A 12 -3.75 -0.70 12.53
N PHE A 13 -5.01 -0.96 12.17
CA PHE A 13 -6.02 0.09 11.97
C PHE A 13 -6.54 0.65 13.30
N PHE A 14 -6.55 -0.18 14.35
CA PHE A 14 -6.99 0.16 15.71
C PHE A 14 -5.85 -0.12 16.73
N PRO A 15 -4.78 0.70 16.74
CA PRO A 15 -3.63 0.49 17.64
C PRO A 15 -4.00 0.49 19.13
N GLU A 16 -5.01 1.27 19.52
CA GLU A 16 -5.52 1.41 20.89
C GLU A 16 -6.22 0.15 21.42
N GLN A 17 -6.63 -0.76 20.53
CA GLN A 17 -7.34 -2.00 20.89
C GLN A 17 -6.43 -3.24 20.89
N LEU A 18 -5.11 -3.05 20.77
CA LEU A 18 -4.17 -4.16 20.69
C LEU A 18 -3.94 -4.83 22.04
N LEU A 19 -4.37 -6.08 22.13
CA LEU A 19 -3.99 -7.01 23.21
C LEU A 19 -2.51 -7.38 23.15
N GLN A 20 -1.93 -7.69 24.30
CA GLN A 20 -0.56 -8.17 24.37
C GLN A 20 -0.39 -9.52 23.64
N PRO A 21 0.74 -9.73 22.95
CA PRO A 21 1.04 -11.03 22.35
C PRO A 21 1.14 -12.13 23.41
N VAL A 22 0.60 -13.31 23.09
CA VAL A 22 0.72 -14.50 23.96
C VAL A 22 2.03 -15.25 23.68
N LEU A 23 2.58 -15.05 22.48
CA LEU A 23 3.83 -15.67 22.04
C LEU A 23 5.04 -14.84 22.48
N PRO A 24 6.21 -15.47 22.69
CA PRO A 24 7.46 -14.77 22.93
C PRO A 24 7.76 -13.74 21.83
N PRO A 25 8.43 -12.62 22.17
CA PRO A 25 8.83 -11.63 21.18
C PRO A 25 9.74 -12.23 20.11
N VAL A 26 9.45 -11.93 18.85
CA VAL A 26 10.35 -12.21 17.73
C VAL A 26 11.28 -11.01 17.55
N HIS A 27 12.59 -11.25 17.50
CA HIS A 27 13.56 -10.22 17.17
C HIS A 27 13.65 -10.03 15.66
N TYR A 28 13.11 -8.92 15.18
CA TYR A 28 13.30 -8.47 13.81
C TYR A 28 14.60 -7.66 13.71
N LYS A 29 15.33 -7.81 12.60
CA LYS A 29 16.47 -6.94 12.31
C LYS A 29 15.97 -5.50 12.15
N ASN A 30 16.47 -4.58 12.96
CA ASN A 30 16.14 -3.15 12.84
C ASN A 30 16.80 -2.57 11.59
N VAL A 31 16.09 -2.65 10.46
CA VAL A 31 16.52 -2.03 9.20
C VAL A 31 16.08 -0.57 9.12
N LEU A 32 14.92 -0.23 9.70
CA LEU A 32 14.36 1.12 9.66
C LEU A 32 14.85 1.99 10.82
N HIS A 33 14.86 3.30 10.60
CA HIS A 33 15.05 4.30 11.63
C HIS A 33 13.93 4.22 12.68
N ARG A 34 14.23 4.55 13.94
CA ARG A 34 13.28 4.48 15.06
C ARG A 34 12.00 5.30 14.83
N ALA A 35 12.11 6.39 14.08
CA ALA A 35 10.98 7.23 13.71
C ALA A 35 9.88 6.47 12.93
N ALA A 36 10.23 5.37 12.24
CA ALA A 36 9.28 4.53 11.52
C ALA A 36 8.12 4.02 12.38
N ALA A 37 8.36 3.81 13.68
CA ALA A 37 7.35 3.32 14.62
C ALA A 37 6.18 4.29 14.80
N SER A 38 6.42 5.59 14.61
CA SER A 38 5.40 6.64 14.75
C SER A 38 4.54 6.88 13.51
N ILE A 39 4.94 6.32 12.36
CA ILE A 39 4.28 6.56 11.08
C ILE A 39 3.21 5.49 10.87
N ASN A 40 1.95 5.87 10.97
CA ASN A 40 0.83 5.01 10.61
C ASN A 40 -0.29 5.87 9.99
N ILE A 41 -0.50 5.73 8.69
CA ILE A 41 -1.51 6.46 7.93
C ILE A 41 -2.77 5.63 7.67
N ASN A 42 -3.00 4.55 8.44
CA ASN A 42 -4.14 3.66 8.23
C ASN A 42 -5.50 4.35 8.28
N LYS A 43 -5.64 5.47 9.00
CA LYS A 43 -6.87 6.29 8.97
C LYS A 43 -7.15 6.79 7.55
N LEU A 44 -6.15 7.37 6.89
CA LEU A 44 -6.28 7.82 5.50
C LEU A 44 -6.53 6.64 4.54
N ILE A 45 -5.86 5.51 4.76
CA ILE A 45 -6.07 4.30 3.94
C ILE A 45 -7.50 3.77 4.09
N TRP A 46 -8.06 3.84 5.30
CA TRP A 46 -9.43 3.44 5.59
C TRP A 46 -10.42 4.33 4.82
N ASP A 47 -10.27 5.65 4.93
CA ASP A 47 -11.14 6.62 4.27
C ASP A 47 -11.09 6.43 2.74
N VAL A 48 -9.89 6.40 2.16
CA VAL A 48 -9.72 6.14 0.71
C VAL A 48 -10.30 4.80 0.28
N TYR A 49 -10.22 3.76 1.12
CA TYR A 49 -10.77 2.46 0.77
C TYR A 49 -12.31 2.49 0.69
N PHE A 50 -12.98 3.02 1.72
CA PHE A 50 -14.44 3.01 1.77
C PHE A 50 -15.09 4.11 0.93
N ASP A 51 -14.49 5.29 0.86
CA ASP A 51 -15.07 6.45 0.19
C ASP A 51 -14.74 6.50 -1.30
N ASP A 52 -13.55 6.04 -1.70
CA ASP A 52 -13.06 6.19 -3.08
C ASP A 52 -12.87 4.87 -3.83
N LEU A 53 -12.27 3.85 -3.21
CA LEU A 53 -11.94 2.59 -3.90
C LEU A 53 -13.17 1.68 -4.02
N LEU A 54 -13.83 1.37 -2.90
CA LEU A 54 -14.91 0.39 -2.84
C LEU A 54 -16.06 0.75 -3.80
N PRO A 55 -16.60 1.99 -3.83
CA PRO A 55 -17.71 2.36 -4.72
C PRO A 55 -17.38 2.26 -6.22
N ARG A 56 -16.08 2.33 -6.58
CA ARG A 56 -15.62 2.17 -7.97
C ARG A 56 -15.41 0.72 -8.36
N LEU A 57 -15.15 -0.15 -7.38
CA LEU A 57 -14.84 -1.57 -7.60
C LEU A 57 -16.10 -2.44 -7.64
N VAL A 58 -17.14 -2.09 -6.89
CA VAL A 58 -18.37 -2.87 -6.77
C VAL A 58 -19.57 -2.13 -7.35
N ARG A 59 -20.63 -2.87 -7.68
CA ARG A 59 -21.91 -2.26 -8.05
C ARG A 59 -22.69 -1.94 -6.79
N GLU A 60 -23.47 -0.86 -6.83
CA GLU A 60 -24.43 -0.58 -5.76
C GLU A 60 -25.47 -1.69 -5.65
N GLY A 61 -25.83 -2.04 -4.41
CA GLY A 61 -26.81 -3.09 -4.10
C GLY A 61 -26.37 -3.95 -2.91
N SER A 62 -27.18 -4.97 -2.61
CA SER A 62 -26.87 -5.98 -1.62
C SER A 62 -27.23 -7.35 -2.16
N ASP A 63 -26.29 -8.28 -2.06
CA ASP A 63 -26.47 -9.70 -2.39
C ASP A 63 -26.68 -10.57 -1.13
N GLY A 64 -26.75 -9.96 0.06
CA GLY A 64 -26.90 -10.64 1.34
C GLY A 64 -25.63 -11.26 1.92
N HIS A 65 -24.46 -11.11 1.27
CA HIS A 65 -23.21 -11.77 1.70
C HIS A 65 -22.29 -10.90 2.57
N CYS A 66 -22.86 -10.17 3.54
CA CYS A 66 -22.11 -9.20 4.36
C CYS A 66 -20.90 -9.78 5.10
N GLY A 67 -20.97 -11.02 5.59
CA GLY A 67 -19.85 -11.68 6.27
C GLY A 67 -18.67 -11.97 5.34
N SER A 68 -18.94 -12.42 4.12
CA SER A 68 -17.91 -12.63 3.10
C SER A 68 -17.29 -11.29 2.67
N SER A 69 -18.13 -10.26 2.49
CA SER A 69 -17.66 -8.91 2.16
C SER A 69 -16.70 -8.38 3.24
N ALA A 70 -17.09 -8.43 4.52
CA ALA A 70 -16.24 -7.95 5.62
C ALA A 70 -14.88 -8.67 5.70
N CYS A 71 -14.85 -9.99 5.44
CA CYS A 71 -13.61 -10.76 5.35
C CYS A 71 -12.73 -10.33 4.17
N CYS A 72 -13.34 -10.10 3.00
CA CYS A 72 -12.64 -9.56 1.82
C CYS A 72 -12.09 -8.16 2.10
N ASP A 73 -12.90 -7.27 2.69
CA ASP A 73 -12.51 -5.90 3.01
C ASP A 73 -11.31 -5.88 3.97
N THR A 74 -11.34 -6.73 5.01
CA THR A 74 -10.22 -6.90 5.95
C THR A 74 -8.94 -7.33 5.23
N THR A 75 -9.05 -8.27 4.28
CA THR A 75 -7.90 -8.77 3.51
C THR A 75 -7.32 -7.68 2.62
N ILE A 76 -8.19 -6.90 1.97
CA ILE A 76 -7.78 -5.80 1.09
C ILE A 76 -7.12 -4.68 1.91
N LEU A 77 -7.74 -4.23 2.99
CA LEU A 77 -7.21 -3.20 3.88
C LEU A 77 -5.82 -3.57 4.42
N GLN A 78 -5.62 -4.83 4.82
CA GLN A 78 -4.31 -5.31 5.26
C GLN A 78 -3.27 -5.31 4.15
N ALA A 79 -3.64 -5.75 2.94
CA ALA A 79 -2.74 -5.74 1.79
C ALA A 79 -2.36 -4.33 1.35
N LEU A 80 -3.33 -3.40 1.34
CA LEU A 80 -3.12 -1.98 1.06
C LEU A 80 -2.20 -1.35 2.10
N SER A 81 -2.51 -1.52 3.38
CA SER A 81 -1.73 -1.01 4.51
C SER A 81 -0.27 -1.45 4.40
N LYS A 82 -0.03 -2.76 4.23
CA LYS A 82 1.31 -3.31 4.10
C LYS A 82 2.04 -2.73 2.89
N ARG A 83 1.41 -2.67 1.72
CA ARG A 83 2.03 -2.17 0.48
C ARG A 83 2.40 -0.70 0.58
N ILE A 84 1.51 0.12 1.14
CA ILE A 84 1.70 1.58 1.28
C ILE A 84 2.77 1.86 2.32
N HIS A 85 2.70 1.22 3.50
CA HIS A 85 3.71 1.41 4.55
C HIS A 85 5.06 0.80 4.21
N TYR A 86 5.15 -0.10 3.23
CA TYR A 86 6.43 -0.55 2.67
C TYR A 86 7.24 0.61 2.06
N GLY A 87 6.61 1.77 1.79
CA GLY A 87 7.30 3.02 1.47
C GLY A 87 8.42 3.35 2.47
N LYS A 88 8.31 2.99 3.75
CA LYS A 88 9.41 3.17 4.73
C LYS A 88 10.70 2.47 4.31
N PHE A 89 10.59 1.24 3.82
CA PHE A 89 11.74 0.46 3.36
C PHE A 89 12.30 1.01 2.04
N VAL A 90 11.42 1.46 1.14
CA VAL A 90 11.81 2.11 -0.11
C VAL A 90 12.58 3.39 0.18
N ALA A 91 12.08 4.23 1.07
CA ALA A 91 12.74 5.46 1.49
C ALA A 91 14.07 5.19 2.19
N GLU A 92 14.16 4.18 3.07
CA GLU A 92 15.42 3.79 3.70
C GLU A 92 16.46 3.32 2.67
N ALA A 93 16.05 2.52 1.68
CA ALA A 93 16.95 2.07 0.63
C ALA A 93 17.48 3.25 -0.20
N LYS A 94 16.59 4.15 -0.64
CA LYS A 94 16.95 5.37 -1.37
C LYS A 94 17.86 6.29 -0.57
N PHE A 95 17.58 6.48 0.73
CA PHE A 95 18.41 7.31 1.59
C PHE A 95 19.82 6.71 1.76
N ARG A 96 19.94 5.39 1.94
CA ARG A 96 21.26 4.73 2.06
C ARG A 96 22.09 4.78 0.79
N GLU A 97 21.44 4.74 -0.37
CA GLU A 97 22.11 4.83 -1.66
C GLU A 97 22.71 6.23 -1.90
N SER A 98 22.03 7.28 -1.43
CA SER A 98 22.50 8.67 -1.61
C SER A 98 22.04 9.57 -0.46
N PRO A 99 22.68 9.52 0.71
CA PRO A 99 22.26 10.31 1.88
C PRO A 99 22.29 11.82 1.60
N ASP A 100 23.40 12.29 1.02
CA ASP A 100 23.65 13.71 0.74
C ASP A 100 22.58 14.34 -0.17
N LYS A 101 21.98 13.52 -1.05
CA LYS A 101 20.91 13.96 -1.93
C LYS A 101 19.71 14.46 -1.12
N TYR A 102 19.35 13.77 -0.04
CA TYR A 102 18.14 14.05 0.74
C TYR A 102 18.40 14.89 2.00
N SER A 103 19.60 14.85 2.58
CA SER A 103 19.91 15.50 3.88
C SER A 103 19.48 16.97 3.93
N ALA A 104 19.82 17.77 2.92
CA ALA A 104 19.48 19.19 2.89
C ALA A 104 17.96 19.45 2.87
N ALA A 105 17.19 18.61 2.18
CA ALA A 105 15.73 18.73 2.15
C ALA A 105 15.09 18.25 3.46
N ILE A 106 15.67 17.23 4.10
CA ILE A 106 15.23 16.72 5.41
C ILE A 106 15.47 17.77 6.51
N GLU A 107 16.67 18.36 6.56
CA GLU A 107 17.01 19.40 7.53
C GLU A 107 16.14 20.65 7.37
N ALA A 108 15.83 21.03 6.12
CA ALA A 108 14.91 22.13 5.82
C ALA A 108 13.42 21.79 6.04
N GLN A 109 13.09 20.53 6.36
CA GLN A 109 11.71 20.01 6.46
C GLN A 109 10.86 20.28 5.19
N ASP A 110 11.50 20.24 4.02
CA ASP A 110 10.88 20.55 2.74
C ASP A 110 10.16 19.33 2.14
N LYS A 111 8.87 19.19 2.49
CA LYS A 111 8.00 18.09 2.03
C LYS A 111 7.90 18.04 0.50
N ASP A 112 7.75 19.20 -0.14
CA ASP A 112 7.47 19.28 -1.57
C ASP A 112 8.70 18.92 -2.40
N LYS A 113 9.87 19.39 -1.98
CA LYS A 113 11.14 19.01 -2.60
C LYS A 113 11.42 17.51 -2.45
N LEU A 114 11.14 16.92 -1.29
CA LEU A 114 11.25 15.47 -1.11
C LEU A 114 10.29 14.70 -2.02
N MET A 115 9.04 15.17 -2.16
CA MET A 115 8.05 14.56 -3.06
C MET A 115 8.51 14.59 -4.53
N GLU A 116 9.08 15.71 -4.98
CA GLU A 116 9.63 15.85 -6.33
C GLU A 116 10.80 14.88 -6.54
N MET A 117 11.75 14.84 -5.61
CA MET A 117 12.94 13.99 -5.69
C MET A 117 12.63 12.49 -5.69
N LEU A 118 11.48 12.08 -5.11
CA LEU A 118 11.03 10.70 -5.05
C LEU A 118 10.19 10.28 -6.27
N THR A 119 9.82 11.22 -7.14
CA THR A 119 8.97 10.94 -8.30
C THR A 119 9.80 10.49 -9.49
N TYR A 120 9.77 9.18 -9.76
CA TYR A 120 10.43 8.56 -10.90
C TYR A 120 9.40 8.11 -11.92
N LYS A 121 9.08 8.97 -12.89
CA LYS A 121 8.01 8.73 -13.88
C LYS A 121 8.14 7.39 -14.60
N GLU A 122 9.36 7.01 -15.00
CA GLU A 122 9.59 5.74 -15.69
C GLU A 122 9.26 4.52 -14.81
N VAL A 123 9.59 4.57 -13.53
CA VAL A 123 9.28 3.51 -12.57
C VAL A 123 7.77 3.42 -12.35
N GLU A 124 7.09 4.56 -12.22
CA GLU A 124 5.63 4.62 -12.09
C GLU A 124 4.93 4.02 -13.31
N GLU A 125 5.36 4.38 -14.53
CA GLU A 125 4.82 3.82 -15.78
C GLU A 125 5.08 2.32 -15.92
N ASN A 126 6.26 1.84 -15.50
CA ASN A 126 6.58 0.41 -15.46
C ASN A 126 5.68 -0.34 -14.46
N VAL A 127 5.37 0.28 -13.31
CA VAL A 127 4.42 -0.27 -12.33
C VAL A 127 3.02 -0.37 -12.95
N LYS A 128 2.52 0.68 -13.62
CA LYS A 128 1.21 0.69 -14.29
C LYS A 128 1.08 -0.42 -15.33
N ARG A 129 2.09 -0.56 -16.20
CA ARG A 129 2.13 -1.64 -17.21
C ARG A 129 2.07 -3.03 -16.56
N ARG A 130 2.82 -3.25 -15.49
CA ARG A 130 2.81 -4.53 -14.76
C ARG A 130 1.49 -4.79 -14.04
N VAL A 131 0.88 -3.77 -13.44
CA VAL A 131 -0.44 -3.88 -12.79
C VAL A 131 -1.49 -4.26 -13.83
N ARG A 132 -1.49 -3.60 -14.98
CA ARG A 132 -2.38 -3.92 -16.11
C ARG A 132 -2.23 -5.37 -16.56
N PHE A 133 -0.99 -5.82 -16.77
CA PHE A 133 -0.70 -7.19 -17.18
C PHE A 133 -1.21 -8.21 -16.14
N LYS A 134 -1.00 -7.97 -14.85
CA LYS A 134 -1.52 -8.86 -13.79
C LYS A 134 -3.04 -8.86 -13.73
N ALA A 135 -3.69 -7.70 -13.86
CA ALA A 135 -5.15 -7.61 -13.89
C ALA A 135 -5.74 -8.39 -15.09
N LEU A 136 -5.10 -8.30 -16.26
CA LEU A 136 -5.46 -9.10 -17.43
C LEU A 136 -5.29 -10.60 -17.20
N THR A 137 -4.19 -11.02 -16.56
CA THR A 137 -3.91 -12.44 -16.35
C THR A 137 -4.84 -13.07 -15.32
N PHE A 138 -5.08 -12.41 -14.17
CA PHE A 138 -5.91 -12.96 -13.10
C PHE A 138 -7.40 -12.65 -13.23
N GLY A 139 -7.77 -11.65 -14.05
CA GLY A 139 -9.15 -11.24 -14.27
C GLY A 139 -9.91 -12.11 -15.27
N ARG A 140 -9.24 -13.01 -16.00
CA ARG A 140 -9.87 -13.92 -16.96
C ARG A 140 -10.77 -14.92 -16.25
N VAL A 141 -12.03 -15.00 -16.67
CA VAL A 141 -12.93 -16.09 -16.28
C VAL A 141 -12.58 -17.31 -17.13
N VAL A 142 -11.93 -18.31 -16.52
CA VAL A 142 -11.65 -19.59 -17.18
C VAL A 142 -12.93 -20.44 -17.08
N GLY A 143 -13.74 -20.44 -18.14
CA GLY A 143 -14.90 -21.32 -18.28
C GLY A 143 -14.52 -22.64 -18.97
N THR A 144 -15.23 -23.72 -18.66
CA THR A 144 -15.09 -25.02 -19.34
C THR A 144 -15.62 -25.02 -20.77
N ASP A 145 -16.53 -24.09 -21.10
CA ASP A 145 -17.24 -24.00 -22.39
C ASP A 145 -16.78 -22.79 -23.23
N ALA A 146 -15.53 -22.35 -23.07
CA ALA A 146 -15.00 -21.22 -23.82
C ALA A 146 -14.87 -21.59 -25.30
N SER A 147 -15.70 -20.97 -26.15
CA SER A 147 -15.50 -21.01 -27.60
C SER A 147 -14.11 -20.44 -27.93
N PRO A 148 -13.26 -21.13 -28.69
CA PRO A 148 -11.86 -20.73 -28.93
C PRO A 148 -11.68 -19.39 -29.68
N LEU A 149 -12.78 -18.75 -30.10
CA LEU A 149 -12.80 -17.53 -30.92
C LEU A 149 -13.19 -16.26 -30.16
N ALA A 150 -13.61 -16.36 -28.88
CA ALA A 150 -14.02 -15.19 -28.09
C ALA A 150 -13.06 -14.94 -26.93
N ASP A 151 -12.64 -13.68 -26.77
CA ASP A 151 -11.87 -13.27 -25.59
C ASP A 151 -12.68 -13.58 -24.31
N PRO A 152 -12.08 -14.28 -23.32
CA PRO A 152 -12.80 -14.65 -22.11
C PRO A 152 -13.28 -13.39 -21.37
N PRO A 153 -14.51 -13.39 -20.83
CA PRO A 153 -15.02 -12.25 -20.11
C PRO A 153 -14.12 -11.95 -18.90
N LEU A 154 -13.82 -10.66 -18.70
CA LEU A 154 -13.00 -10.19 -17.59
C LEU A 154 -13.90 -9.87 -16.39
N LYS A 155 -13.51 -10.34 -15.20
CA LYS A 155 -14.18 -10.01 -13.93
C LYS A 155 -14.12 -8.52 -13.60
N MET A 156 -13.06 -7.84 -14.07
CA MET A 156 -12.81 -6.42 -13.81
C MET A 156 -12.07 -5.80 -15.00
N LYS A 157 -12.34 -4.53 -15.28
CA LYS A 157 -11.64 -3.77 -16.31
C LYS A 157 -10.19 -3.51 -15.85
N PRO A 158 -9.15 -3.96 -16.59
CA PRO A 158 -7.76 -3.74 -16.21
C PRO A 158 -7.39 -2.26 -16.08
N ASP A 159 -7.98 -1.41 -16.93
CA ASP A 159 -7.69 0.03 -16.93
C ASP A 159 -8.22 0.71 -15.66
N LEU A 160 -9.35 0.24 -15.12
CA LEU A 160 -9.85 0.69 -13.81
C LEU A 160 -8.85 0.34 -12.69
N VAL A 161 -8.27 -0.87 -12.70
CA VAL A 161 -7.27 -1.26 -11.69
C VAL A 161 -6.03 -0.37 -11.76
N VAL A 162 -5.58 -0.04 -12.97
CA VAL A 162 -4.45 0.88 -13.18
C VAL A 162 -4.78 2.28 -12.68
N GLU A 163 -5.96 2.81 -13.00
CA GLU A 163 -6.43 4.12 -12.53
C GLU A 163 -6.43 4.20 -11.00
N LEU A 164 -7.01 3.21 -10.33
CA LEU A 164 -7.06 3.17 -8.86
C LEU A 164 -5.65 3.08 -8.24
N TYR A 165 -4.75 2.32 -8.86
CA TYR A 165 -3.37 2.20 -8.40
C TYR A 165 -2.60 3.52 -8.54
N ASP A 166 -2.75 4.20 -9.67
CA ASP A 166 -2.09 5.46 -9.98
C ASP A 166 -2.63 6.61 -9.12
N LYS A 167 -3.95 6.69 -8.96
CA LYS A 167 -4.60 7.77 -8.23
C LYS A 167 -4.40 7.69 -6.72
N TRP A 168 -4.35 6.49 -6.15
CA TRP A 168 -4.39 6.31 -4.70
C TRP A 168 -3.13 5.63 -4.15
N LEU A 169 -2.76 4.46 -4.66
CA LEU A 169 -1.69 3.66 -4.06
C LEU A 169 -0.31 4.30 -4.25
N VAL A 170 -0.01 4.84 -5.42
CA VAL A 170 1.27 5.50 -5.69
C VAL A 170 1.43 6.77 -4.83
N PRO A 171 0.47 7.71 -4.79
CA PRO A 171 0.56 8.89 -3.93
C PRO A 171 0.68 8.57 -2.44
N LEU A 172 -0.15 7.66 -1.91
CA LEU A 172 -0.10 7.30 -0.49
C LEU A 172 1.23 6.64 -0.11
N THR A 173 1.80 5.82 -1.00
CA THR A 173 3.13 5.23 -0.76
C THR A 173 4.20 6.33 -0.72
N LYS A 174 4.16 7.29 -1.65
CA LYS A 174 5.10 8.42 -1.66
C LYS A 174 4.95 9.31 -0.43
N GLU A 175 3.73 9.52 0.05
CA GLU A 175 3.47 10.24 1.29
C GLU A 175 4.15 9.57 2.48
N VAL A 176 4.06 8.24 2.60
CA VAL A 176 4.81 7.49 3.62
C VAL A 176 6.32 7.64 3.45
N GLU A 177 6.83 7.57 2.23
CA GLU A 177 8.26 7.77 1.95
C GLU A 177 8.73 9.15 2.45
N VAL A 178 7.98 10.21 2.16
CA VAL A 178 8.29 11.57 2.60
C VAL A 178 8.20 11.71 4.12
N HIS A 179 7.13 11.21 4.76
CA HIS A 179 7.01 11.23 6.22
C HIS A 179 8.15 10.49 6.91
N TYR A 180 8.64 9.41 6.30
CA TYR A 180 9.80 8.68 6.80
C TYR A 180 11.09 9.49 6.68
N LEU A 181 11.35 10.07 5.50
CA LEU A 181 12.56 10.87 5.27
C LEU A 181 12.63 12.11 6.15
N LEU A 182 11.52 12.83 6.34
CA LEU A 182 11.46 14.01 7.19
C LEU A 182 11.93 13.76 8.63
N ARG A 183 11.78 12.52 9.11
CA ARG A 183 12.16 12.09 10.46
C ARG A 183 13.37 11.17 10.48
N ARG A 184 14.08 11.07 9.35
CA ARG A 184 15.19 10.12 9.19
C ARG A 184 16.45 10.56 9.91
N LEU A 185 16.59 11.86 10.15
CA LEU A 185 17.70 12.49 10.87
C LEU A 185 17.34 12.83 12.32
N ASP A 186 16.14 12.48 12.79
CA ASP A 186 15.74 12.68 14.19
C ASP A 186 16.70 11.91 15.11
N ASN A 187 17.26 12.60 16.12
CA ASN A 187 18.06 11.97 17.17
C ASN A 187 17.24 11.00 17.99
#